data_AF-A0A9W6SS00-F1
#
_entry.id   AF-A0A9W6SS00-F1
#
_cell.length_a   1.000
_cell.length_b   1.000
_cell.length_c   1.000
_cell.angle_alpha   90.00
_cell.angle_beta   90.00
_cell.angle_gamma   90.00
#
_symmetry.space_group_name_H-M   'P 1'
#
loop_
_entity.id
_entity.type
_entity.pdbx_description
1 polymer ?
#
loop_
_entity_poly.entity_id
_entity_poly.type
_entity_poly.pdbx_seq_one_letter_code
_entity_poly.pdbx_strand_id
1 'polypeptide(L)'
;MELHRGAGRARPYEMHKRARERRARQVGRLCRRILLPLLTLLLVGGLGLAAYATLGGDPASYEAPYRWSGGPVYLAGGAFRDGGAAEGEAAYAECLVRPDDGEVRAVGVPAGGLALPAWFTGAATVTCGRSVSVTSGPQVLLYPYALNRTVLVALAALTVVVGWAGFRLGAWGSRPG
;
A
#
# COMPACT_ATOMS: atom_id res chain seq x y z
N MET A 1 72.85 -6.59 15.64
CA MET A 1 71.91 -5.67 14.96
C MET A 1 70.54 -6.33 14.96
N GLU A 2 69.83 -6.25 16.07
CA GLU A 2 68.46 -6.75 16.20
C GLU A 2 67.52 -5.57 16.29
N LEU A 3 66.84 -5.27 15.18
CA LEU A 3 65.75 -4.31 15.12
C LEU A 3 64.53 -4.96 15.76
N HIS A 4 64.38 -4.75 17.08
CA HIS A 4 63.15 -5.02 17.80
C HIS A 4 62.00 -4.20 17.20
N ARG A 5 61.28 -4.81 16.26
CA ARG A 5 59.98 -4.35 15.78
C ARG A 5 59.00 -4.41 16.95
N GLY A 6 58.85 -3.28 17.64
CA GLY A 6 57.83 -3.10 18.66
C GLY A 6 56.45 -3.25 18.03
N ALA A 7 55.85 -4.43 18.16
CA ALA A 7 54.44 -4.66 17.91
C ALA A 7 53.65 -3.83 18.94
N GLY A 8 53.41 -2.56 18.61
CA GLY A 8 52.60 -1.65 19.42
C GLY A 8 51.22 -2.27 19.60
N ARG A 9 50.93 -2.76 20.80
CA ARG A 9 49.61 -3.27 21.18
C ARG A 9 48.60 -2.18 20.84
N ALA A 10 47.78 -2.44 19.83
CA ALA A 10 46.69 -1.57 19.46
C ALA A 10 45.84 -1.35 20.72
N ARG A 11 45.75 -0.10 21.17
CA ARG A 11 45.00 0.21 22.39
C ARG A 11 43.55 -0.24 22.19
N PRO A 12 42.90 -0.84 23.19
CA PRO A 12 41.56 -1.42 23.08
C PRO A 12 40.50 -0.47 22.50
N TYR A 13 40.70 0.86 22.60
CA TYR A 13 39.82 1.86 21.99
C TYR A 13 39.78 1.81 20.44
N GLU A 14 40.89 1.46 19.77
CA GLU A 14 40.98 1.38 18.31
C GLU A 14 40.16 0.20 17.75
N MET A 15 40.09 -0.92 18.49
CA MET A 15 39.30 -2.08 18.06
C MET A 15 37.80 -1.77 18.04
N HIS A 16 37.28 -1.07 19.05
CA HIS A 16 35.86 -0.72 19.10
C HIS A 16 35.45 0.26 17.99
N LYS A 17 36.34 1.21 17.63
CA LYS A 17 36.09 2.17 16.54
C LYS A 17 35.98 1.44 15.18
N ARG A 18 36.93 0.56 14.88
CA ARG A 18 36.93 -0.23 13.63
C ARG A 18 35.72 -1.15 13.51
N ALA A 19 35.27 -1.74 14.63
CA ALA A 19 34.07 -2.57 14.65
C ALA A 19 32.79 -1.76 14.33
N ARG A 20 32.65 -0.54 14.87
CA ARG A 20 31.52 0.36 14.57
C ARG A 20 31.49 0.79 13.10
N GLU A 21 32.65 1.13 12.53
CA GLU A 21 32.73 1.52 11.11
C GLU A 21 32.34 0.39 10.15
N ARG A 22 32.73 -0.86 10.44
CA ARG A 22 32.33 -2.01 9.61
C ARG A 22 30.82 -2.25 9.65
N ARG A 23 30.21 -2.14 10.84
CA ARG A 23 28.75 -2.26 11.00
C ARG A 23 28.01 -1.16 10.23
N ALA A 24 28.44 0.09 10.33
CA ALA A 24 27.84 1.20 9.60
C ALA A 24 27.86 0.98 8.07
N ARG A 25 28.99 0.50 7.52
CA ARG A 25 29.10 0.17 6.08
C ARG A 25 28.26 -1.03 5.66
N GLN A 26 28.08 -2.03 6.54
CA GLN A 26 27.19 -3.17 6.26
C GLN A 26 25.72 -2.73 6.26
N VAL A 27 25.30 -1.93 7.25
CA VAL A 27 23.94 -1.40 7.34
C VAL A 27 23.60 -0.53 6.13
N GLY A 28 24.49 0.39 5.73
CA GLY A 28 24.25 1.22 4.54
C GLY A 28 24.07 0.41 3.25
N ARG A 29 24.82 -0.69 3.10
CA ARG A 29 24.66 -1.61 1.95
C ARG A 29 23.34 -2.37 1.98
N LEU A 30 22.91 -2.85 3.16
CA LEU A 30 21.62 -3.54 3.33
C LEU A 30 20.45 -2.59 3.06
N CYS A 31 20.47 -1.38 3.63
CA CYS A 31 19.43 -0.38 3.40
C CYS A 31 19.28 -0.05 1.91
N ARG A 32 20.40 0.15 1.20
CA ARG A 32 20.35 0.50 -0.23
C ARG A 32 19.98 -0.67 -1.14
N ARG A 33 20.50 -1.88 -0.89
CA ARG A 33 20.30 -3.02 -1.79
C ARG A 33 18.99 -3.77 -1.57
N ILE A 34 18.47 -3.77 -0.34
CA ILE A 34 17.32 -4.59 0.03
C ILE A 34 16.15 -3.71 0.44
N LEU A 35 16.35 -2.81 1.40
CA LEU A 35 15.24 -2.04 1.99
C LEU A 35 14.64 -1.04 1.00
N LEU A 36 15.48 -0.28 0.28
CA LEU A 36 15.01 0.70 -0.70
C LEU A 36 14.15 0.07 -1.82
N PRO A 37 14.61 -0.95 -2.58
CA PRO A 37 13.79 -1.53 -3.63
C PRO A 37 12.53 -2.20 -3.08
N LEU A 38 12.59 -2.80 -1.89
CA LEU A 38 11.41 -3.36 -1.23
C LEU A 38 10.37 -2.28 -0.93
N LEU A 39 10.77 -1.16 -0.32
CA LEU A 39 9.87 -0.04 -0.04
C LEU A 39 9.30 0.59 -1.31
N THR A 40 10.13 0.77 -2.34
CA THR A 40 9.67 1.26 -3.65
C THR A 40 8.66 0.31 -4.27
N LEU A 41 8.91 -1.00 -4.24
CA LEU A 41 7.98 -2.00 -4.77
C LEU A 41 6.66 -2.02 -3.99
N LEU A 42 6.70 -1.92 -2.66
CA LEU A 42 5.49 -1.80 -1.84
C LEU A 42 4.70 -0.53 -2.14
N LEU A 43 5.37 0.61 -2.33
CA LEU A 43 4.72 1.87 -2.67
C LEU A 43 4.06 1.81 -4.06
N VAL A 44 4.80 1.34 -5.08
CA VAL A 44 4.26 1.20 -6.44
C VAL A 44 3.13 0.17 -6.49
N GLY A 45 3.28 -0.96 -5.80
CA GLY A 45 2.24 -1.97 -5.68
C GLY A 45 0.99 -1.44 -4.99
N GLY A 46 1.15 -0.69 -3.89
CA GLY A 46 0.05 -0.03 -3.19
C GLY A 46 -0.69 0.99 -4.05
N LEU A 47 0.04 1.83 -4.80
CA LEU A 47 -0.55 2.77 -5.75
C LEU A 47 -1.27 2.05 -6.90
N GLY A 48 -0.69 0.97 -7.43
CA GLY A 48 -1.30 0.15 -8.47
C GLY A 48 -2.60 -0.51 -8.00
N LEU A 49 -2.62 -1.06 -6.79
CA LEU A 49 -3.83 -1.61 -6.15
C LEU A 49 -4.89 -0.53 -5.94
N ALA A 50 -4.51 0.66 -5.47
CA ALA A 50 -5.43 1.78 -5.29
C ALA A 50 -6.04 2.27 -6.61
N ALA A 51 -5.22 2.35 -7.67
CA ALA A 51 -5.69 2.69 -9.01
C ALA A 51 -6.61 1.61 -9.58
N TYR A 52 -6.24 0.33 -9.42
CA TYR A 52 -7.07 -0.79 -9.88
C TYR A 52 -8.41 -0.85 -9.14
N ALA A 53 -8.43 -0.62 -7.82
CA ALA A 53 -9.66 -0.57 -7.04
C ALA A 53 -10.63 0.50 -7.52
N THR A 54 -10.12 1.64 -8.00
CA THR A 54 -10.93 2.79 -8.40
C THR A 54 -11.29 2.82 -9.89
N LEU A 55 -10.44 2.26 -10.75
CA LEU A 55 -10.57 2.36 -12.21
C LEU A 55 -10.73 1.01 -12.92
N GLY A 56 -10.34 -0.10 -12.29
CA GLY A 56 -10.16 -1.39 -12.94
C GLY A 56 -11.21 -2.44 -12.60
N GLY A 57 -12.15 -2.15 -11.70
CA GLY A 57 -13.26 -3.05 -11.40
C GLY A 57 -14.41 -2.93 -12.41
N ASP A 58 -15.19 -4.00 -12.50
CA ASP A 58 -16.35 -4.07 -13.36
C ASP A 58 -17.40 -3.02 -12.91
N PRO A 59 -17.98 -2.26 -13.85
CA PRO A 59 -19.00 -1.29 -13.49
C PRO A 59 -20.26 -2.01 -12.99
N ALA A 60 -20.76 -1.60 -11.83
CA ALA A 60 -22.12 -1.91 -11.39
C ALA A 60 -22.98 -0.65 -11.53
N SER A 61 -24.01 -0.73 -12.37
CA SER A 61 -25.04 0.30 -12.56
C SER A 61 -26.39 -0.35 -12.86
N TYR A 62 -27.46 0.45 -12.95
CA TYR A 62 -28.76 -0.06 -13.41
C TYR A 62 -28.72 -0.63 -14.83
N GLU A 63 -27.88 -0.07 -15.71
CA GLU A 63 -27.75 -0.51 -17.10
C GLU A 63 -26.84 -1.76 -17.23
N ALA A 64 -25.90 -1.92 -16.31
CA ALA A 64 -24.95 -3.02 -16.26
C ALA A 64 -24.88 -3.59 -14.83
N PRO A 65 -25.82 -4.47 -14.43
CA PRO A 65 -25.79 -5.09 -13.12
C PRO A 65 -24.59 -6.03 -12.99
N TYR A 66 -23.91 -6.00 -11.84
CA TYR A 66 -22.76 -6.86 -11.56
C TYR A 66 -23.20 -8.18 -10.92
N ARG A 67 -22.69 -9.31 -11.43
CA ARG A 67 -22.96 -10.64 -10.84
C ARG A 67 -21.85 -11.01 -9.85
N TRP A 68 -22.21 -11.06 -8.58
CA TRP A 68 -21.33 -11.41 -7.47
C TRP A 68 -21.44 -12.89 -7.12
N SER A 69 -20.33 -13.64 -7.19
CA SER A 69 -20.27 -15.09 -6.96
C SER A 69 -20.15 -15.55 -5.49
N GLY A 70 -20.32 -14.65 -4.52
CA GLY A 70 -20.27 -14.99 -3.08
C GLY A 70 -18.90 -14.88 -2.39
N GLY A 71 -17.84 -14.46 -3.10
CA GLY A 71 -16.54 -14.14 -2.48
C GLY A 71 -16.52 -12.75 -1.79
N PRO A 72 -15.43 -12.31 -1.14
CA PRO A 72 -15.32 -10.91 -0.71
C PRO A 72 -15.30 -9.97 -1.93
N VAL A 73 -15.99 -8.85 -1.82
CA VAL A 73 -16.00 -7.79 -2.84
C VAL A 73 -15.62 -6.44 -2.25
N TYR A 74 -15.06 -5.60 -3.11
CA TYR A 74 -14.85 -4.19 -2.83
C TYR A 74 -15.67 -3.36 -3.80
N LEU A 75 -16.49 -2.48 -3.24
CA LEU A 75 -17.29 -1.52 -3.96
C LEU A 75 -16.58 -0.17 -3.87
N ALA A 76 -15.97 0.31 -4.95
CA ALA A 76 -15.34 1.62 -4.98
C ALA A 76 -16.33 2.65 -5.52
N GLY A 77 -16.80 3.53 -4.63
CA GLY A 77 -17.54 4.71 -5.04
C GLY A 77 -16.62 5.63 -5.83
N GLY A 78 -17.02 6.01 -7.04
CA GLY A 78 -16.32 7.06 -7.78
C GLY A 78 -16.23 8.33 -6.94
N ALA A 79 -15.14 9.09 -7.05
CA ALA A 79 -15.06 10.40 -6.43
C ALA A 79 -16.21 11.26 -6.99
N PHE A 80 -17.25 11.44 -6.19
CA PHE A 80 -18.46 12.19 -6.57
C PHE A 80 -18.06 13.65 -6.82
N ARG A 81 -17.69 13.96 -8.07
CA ARG A 81 -17.27 15.31 -8.47
C ARG A 81 -18.46 16.21 -8.80
N ASP A 82 -19.61 15.62 -9.08
CA ASP A 82 -20.81 16.34 -9.49
C ASP A 82 -21.79 16.52 -8.32
N GLY A 83 -21.45 17.47 -7.45
CA GLY A 83 -22.31 18.61 -7.11
C GLY A 83 -23.69 18.40 -6.47
N GLY A 84 -23.96 17.28 -5.80
CA GLY A 84 -25.30 17.04 -5.20
C GLY A 84 -25.35 16.77 -3.69
N ALA A 85 -24.24 16.38 -3.07
CA ALA A 85 -24.22 16.22 -1.61
C ALA A 85 -24.11 17.62 -1.00
N ALA A 86 -25.15 18.04 -0.27
CA ALA A 86 -25.09 19.26 0.52
C ALA A 86 -23.83 19.21 1.39
N GLU A 87 -23.14 20.34 1.49
CA GLU A 87 -21.90 20.50 2.23
C GLU A 87 -22.09 19.98 3.68
N GLY A 88 -21.64 18.75 3.97
CA GLY A 88 -21.82 18.08 5.26
C GLY A 88 -22.50 16.70 5.22
N GLU A 89 -23.16 16.33 4.13
CA GLU A 89 -23.71 14.97 3.96
C GLU A 89 -22.67 14.10 3.25
N ALA A 90 -22.25 13.00 3.87
CA ALA A 90 -21.30 12.11 3.24
C ALA A 90 -21.92 11.53 1.95
N ALA A 91 -21.31 11.80 0.82
CA ALA A 91 -21.77 11.30 -0.47
C ALA A 91 -21.58 9.77 -0.50
N TYR A 92 -22.68 9.03 -0.42
CA TYR A 92 -22.70 7.58 -0.61
C TYR A 92 -23.39 7.25 -1.94
N ALA A 93 -22.89 6.24 -2.65
CA ALA A 93 -23.67 5.57 -3.69
C ALA A 93 -24.50 4.45 -3.03
N GLU A 94 -25.81 4.50 -3.20
CA GLU A 94 -26.69 3.42 -2.75
C GLU A 94 -26.65 2.27 -3.76
N CYS A 95 -26.33 1.08 -3.27
CA CYS A 95 -26.31 -0.16 -4.03
C CYS A 95 -27.29 -1.15 -3.42
N LEU A 96 -28.10 -1.78 -4.26
CA LEU A 96 -28.97 -2.88 -3.90
C LEU A 96 -28.27 -4.20 -4.23
N VAL A 97 -28.10 -5.05 -3.23
CA VAL A 97 -27.59 -6.41 -3.40
C VAL A 97 -28.76 -7.37 -3.28
N ARG A 98 -29.05 -8.10 -4.35
CA ARG A 98 -30.10 -9.10 -4.45
C ARG A 98 -29.46 -10.49 -4.62
N PRO A 99 -29.30 -11.26 -3.54
CA PRO A 99 -28.91 -12.66 -3.62
C PRO A 99 -29.93 -13.48 -4.42
N ASP A 100 -29.49 -14.54 -5.09
CA ASP A 100 -30.38 -15.55 -5.67
C ASP A 100 -31.17 -16.25 -4.55
N ASP A 101 -30.51 -16.49 -3.42
CA ASP A 101 -31.09 -17.00 -2.18
C ASP A 101 -30.76 -16.06 -1.00
N GLY A 102 -31.79 -15.41 -0.45
CA GLY A 102 -31.66 -14.61 0.76
C GLY A 102 -32.36 -13.25 0.72
N GLU A 103 -32.03 -12.42 1.71
CA GLU A 103 -32.62 -11.08 1.88
C GLU A 103 -31.89 -10.05 1.03
N VAL A 104 -32.66 -9.24 0.30
CA VAL A 104 -32.16 -8.05 -0.42
C VAL A 104 -31.70 -7.01 0.58
N ARG A 105 -30.51 -6.44 0.39
CA ARG A 105 -29.99 -5.38 1.25
C ARG A 105 -29.55 -4.16 0.45
N ALA A 106 -29.91 -2.98 0.95
CA ALA A 106 -29.34 -1.71 0.50
C ALA A 106 -28.04 -1.45 1.25
N VAL A 107 -27.01 -1.01 0.52
CA VAL A 107 -25.67 -0.76 1.05
C VAL A 107 -25.20 0.60 0.55
N GLY A 108 -24.82 1.48 1.48
CA GLY A 108 -24.21 2.77 1.17
C GLY A 108 -22.70 2.63 0.94
N VAL A 109 -22.23 2.94 -0.26
CA VAL A 109 -20.81 2.90 -0.64
C VAL A 109 -20.20 4.30 -0.51
N PRO A 110 -19.29 4.54 0.45
CA PRO A 110 -18.66 5.84 0.61
C PRO A 110 -17.69 6.13 -0.55
N ALA A 111 -17.27 7.38 -0.69
CA ALA A 111 -16.25 7.79 -1.67
C ALA A 111 -14.91 7.04 -1.54
N GLY A 112 -14.58 6.54 -0.34
CA GLY A 112 -13.40 5.71 -0.11
C GLY A 112 -13.57 4.26 -0.57
N GLY A 113 -14.80 3.83 -0.85
CA GLY A 113 -15.20 2.45 -1.10
C GLY A 113 -15.52 1.65 0.16
N LEU A 114 -16.12 0.48 -0.03
CA LEU A 114 -16.55 -0.42 1.03
C LEU A 114 -16.15 -1.85 0.68
N ALA A 115 -15.42 -2.50 1.58
CA ALA A 115 -15.21 -3.94 1.56
C ALA A 115 -16.41 -4.64 2.19
N LEU A 116 -17.00 -5.59 1.48
CA LEU A 116 -18.22 -6.26 1.91
C LEU A 116 -18.03 -7.79 1.86
N PRO A 117 -18.16 -8.49 3.00
CA PRO A 117 -18.24 -9.94 2.99
C PRO A 117 -19.61 -10.40 2.46
N ALA A 118 -19.67 -11.57 1.83
CA ALA A 118 -20.94 -12.17 1.47
C ALA A 118 -21.71 -12.63 2.72
N TRP A 119 -22.99 -12.30 2.80
CA TRP A 119 -23.93 -12.77 3.85
C TRP A 119 -24.92 -13.82 3.32
N PHE A 120 -24.72 -14.26 2.09
CA PHE A 120 -25.57 -15.19 1.37
C PHE A 120 -24.70 -16.32 0.82
N THR A 121 -25.36 -17.39 0.40
CA THR A 121 -24.74 -18.51 -0.31
C THR A 121 -25.08 -18.42 -1.80
N GLY A 122 -24.17 -18.80 -2.68
CA GLY A 122 -24.39 -18.75 -4.12
C GLY A 122 -24.09 -17.38 -4.73
N ALA A 123 -24.84 -16.98 -5.75
CA ALA A 123 -24.63 -15.72 -6.44
C ALA A 123 -25.60 -14.62 -5.98
N ALA A 124 -25.22 -13.38 -6.20
CA ALA A 124 -26.05 -12.20 -6.03
C ALA A 124 -25.88 -11.26 -7.21
N THR A 125 -26.88 -10.42 -7.43
CA THR A 125 -26.82 -9.29 -8.36
C THR A 125 -26.64 -8.01 -7.57
N VAL A 126 -25.64 -7.21 -7.93
CA VAL A 126 -25.39 -5.89 -7.35
C VAL A 126 -25.78 -4.83 -8.36
N THR A 127 -26.70 -3.97 -7.96
CA THR A 127 -27.22 -2.87 -8.78
C THR A 127 -27.05 -1.57 -8.03
N CYS A 128 -26.31 -0.62 -8.59
CA CYS A 128 -26.06 0.66 -7.95
C CYS A 128 -26.79 1.78 -8.69
N GLY A 129 -27.30 2.76 -7.94
CA GLY A 129 -27.94 3.94 -8.53
C GLY A 129 -27.02 4.83 -9.33
N ARG A 130 -25.71 4.65 -9.16
CA ARG A 130 -24.63 5.31 -9.89
C ARG A 130 -23.56 4.28 -10.23
N SER A 131 -22.71 4.58 -11.21
CA SER A 131 -21.59 3.72 -11.57
C SER A 131 -20.62 3.56 -10.40
N VAL A 132 -20.54 2.34 -9.89
CA VAL A 132 -19.58 1.92 -8.84
C VAL A 132 -18.66 0.88 -9.46
N SER A 133 -17.36 0.96 -9.18
CA SER A 133 -16.42 -0.05 -9.64
C SER A 133 -16.40 -1.20 -8.64
N VAL A 134 -16.71 -2.41 -9.10
CA VAL A 134 -16.75 -3.61 -8.26
C VAL A 134 -15.55 -4.49 -8.57
N THR A 135 -14.81 -4.85 -7.54
CA THR A 135 -13.71 -5.81 -7.65
C THR A 135 -13.93 -6.97 -6.70
N SER A 136 -13.62 -8.18 -7.16
CA SER A 136 -13.77 -9.41 -6.38
C SER A 136 -12.45 -10.17 -6.31
N GLY A 137 -12.28 -10.96 -5.25
CA GLY A 137 -11.11 -11.82 -5.05
C GLY A 137 -10.30 -11.48 -3.80
N PRO A 138 -9.22 -12.24 -3.52
CA PRO A 138 -8.45 -12.12 -2.28
C PRO A 138 -7.76 -10.76 -2.11
N GLN A 139 -7.46 -10.07 -3.21
CA GLN A 139 -6.86 -8.74 -3.21
C GLN A 139 -7.75 -7.66 -2.56
N VAL A 140 -9.06 -7.92 -2.41
CA VAL A 140 -10.00 -7.03 -1.71
C VAL A 140 -9.52 -6.69 -0.29
N LEU A 141 -8.84 -7.62 0.37
CA LEU A 141 -8.30 -7.42 1.72
C LEU A 141 -7.20 -6.35 1.77
N LEU A 142 -6.56 -6.04 0.64
CA LEU A 142 -5.47 -5.08 0.55
C LEU A 142 -5.96 -3.67 0.23
N TYR A 143 -7.15 -3.51 -0.35
CA TYR A 143 -7.64 -2.20 -0.77
C TYR A 143 -7.83 -1.18 0.35
N PRO A 144 -8.31 -1.54 1.56
CA PRO A 144 -8.36 -0.59 2.67
C PRO A 144 -6.99 0.01 3.00
N TYR A 145 -5.92 -0.79 2.87
CA TYR A 145 -4.55 -0.31 3.08
C TYR A 145 -4.04 0.51 1.90
N ALA A 146 -4.34 0.07 0.67
CA ALA A 146 -3.93 0.75 -0.55
C ALA A 146 -4.59 2.12 -0.72
N LEU A 147 -5.85 2.26 -0.31
CA LEU A 147 -6.61 3.52 -0.40
C LEU A 147 -6.40 4.44 0.81
N ASN A 148 -5.79 3.94 1.89
CA ASN A 148 -5.44 4.77 3.03
C ASN A 148 -4.25 5.68 2.70
N ARG A 149 -4.57 6.97 2.46
CA ARG A 149 -3.56 7.99 2.14
C ARG A 149 -2.46 8.08 3.18
N THR A 150 -2.77 7.90 4.46
CA THR A 150 -1.77 7.95 5.55
C THR A 150 -0.73 6.83 5.39
N VAL A 151 -1.15 5.63 4.98
CA VAL A 151 -0.26 4.50 4.73
C VAL A 151 0.65 4.79 3.53
N LEU A 152 0.09 5.27 2.41
CA LEU A 152 0.87 5.63 1.22
C LEU A 152 1.88 6.76 1.50
N VAL A 153 1.46 7.79 2.23
CA VAL A 153 2.34 8.90 2.62
C VAL A 153 3.47 8.42 3.53
N ALA A 154 3.17 7.56 4.51
CA ALA A 154 4.19 6.96 5.37
C ALA A 154 5.20 6.11 4.58
N LEU A 155 4.72 5.28 3.64
CA LEU A 155 5.59 4.49 2.76
C LEU A 155 6.47 5.39 1.88
N ALA A 156 5.90 6.44 1.30
CA ALA A 156 6.66 7.40 0.50
C ALA A 156 7.74 8.10 1.34
N ALA A 157 7.39 8.59 2.54
CA ALA A 157 8.33 9.24 3.45
C ALA A 157 9.47 8.29 3.86
N LEU A 158 9.15 7.04 4.22
CA LEU A 158 10.15 6.01 4.54
C LEU A 158 11.09 5.75 3.35
N THR A 159 10.54 5.64 2.14
CA THR A 159 11.33 5.45 0.92
C THR A 159 12.32 6.59 0.72
N VAL A 160 11.89 7.84 0.90
CA VAL A 160 12.75 9.03 0.80
C VAL A 160 13.83 9.04 1.88
N VAL A 161 13.47 8.77 3.14
CA VAL A 161 14.42 8.75 4.26
C VAL A 161 15.49 7.67 4.08
N VAL A 162 15.09 6.44 3.69
CA VAL A 162 16.00 5.33 3.43
C VAL A 162 16.91 5.63 2.23
N GLY A 163 16.35 6.19 1.16
CA GLY A 163 17.11 6.63 0.00
C GLY A 163 18.15 7.69 0.35
N TRP A 164 17.76 8.71 1.11
CA TRP A 164 18.63 9.79 1.55
C TRP A 164 19.76 9.29 2.49
N ALA A 165 19.42 8.45 3.47
CA ALA A 165 20.41 7.86 4.37
C ALA A 165 21.40 6.95 3.63
N GLY A 166 20.90 6.13 2.68
CA GLY A 166 21.73 5.30 1.82
C GLY A 166 22.68 6.11 0.94
N PHE A 167 22.23 7.25 0.42
CA PHE A 167 23.05 8.17 -0.39
C PHE A 167 24.15 8.83 0.45
N ARG A 168 23.80 9.42 1.61
CA ARG A 168 24.75 10.08 2.52
C ARG A 168 25.84 9.12 3.01
N LEU A 169 25.48 7.91 3.39
CA LEU A 169 26.43 6.89 3.85
C LEU A 169 27.30 6.32 2.72
N GLY A 170 26.78 6.28 1.48
CA GLY A 170 27.53 5.82 0.30
C GLY A 170 28.59 6.82 -0.17
N ALA A 171 28.28 8.12 -0.17
CA ALA A 171 29.18 9.17 -0.67
C ALA A 171 30.47 9.34 0.15
N TRP A 172 30.47 8.94 1.42
CA TRP A 172 31.66 8.99 2.28
C TRP A 172 32.66 7.85 2.02
N GLY A 173 32.23 6.76 1.37
CA GLY A 173 33.06 5.57 1.18
C GLY A 173 33.92 5.57 -0.09
N SER A 174 33.71 6.51 -1.00
CA SER A 174 34.31 6.52 -2.34
C SER A 174 35.23 7.70 -2.61
N ARG A 175 35.77 8.37 -1.58
CA ARG A 175 36.88 9.32 -1.82
C ARG A 175 38.07 8.51 -2.37
N PRO A 176 38.50 8.75 -3.63
CA PRO A 176 39.68 8.10 -4.16
C PRO A 176 40.88 8.58 -3.34
N GLY A 177 41.59 7.63 -2.74
CA GLY A 177 42.92 7.82 -2.17
C GLY A 177 43.95 7.31 -3.16
#